data_AF-A0A6A4M869-F1
#
_entry.id   AF-A0A6A4M869-F1
#
_cell.length_a   1.000
_cell.length_b   1.000
_cell.length_c   1.000
_cell.angle_alpha   90.00
_cell.angle_beta   90.00
_cell.angle_gamma   90.00
#
_symmetry.space_group_name_H-M   'P 1'
#
loop_
_entity.id
_entity.type
_entity.pdbx_description
1 polymer ?
#
loop_
_entity_poly.entity_id
_entity_poly.type
_entity_poly.pdbx_seq_one_letter_code
_entity_poly.pdbx_strand_id
1 'polypeptide(L)'
;MDRLSSTTLIPDAISGARDDISQQISMIWEKIKAPLIVPLLKLAVLLCLIMSLMLFTERVYMGVVITLVKLFGRKPEKRYKLNANECLMTRMQEMSLDYHFTVEQEVGSSTYAFFGFNGTAGVWRIAALNEAGGWKDRTTVEDMDLAVRASLKGWKFLYLGSLKVKNELPSTFKAYRYQQHRWSCGPANLFRKMVMEIVTNKRVTTWKKAHVIYSFFLVRKIVAHIVTFVFYCVVLPATVLVPEVEVPKWAAVYIPSVITILNAIGTPRSLHLLVFWILFENVMSLHRTKATFIGLLEAGRVNEWVVTEKLGDALKAKAGAKAPKRPRFKIGERIHLLELGTGFYLFFCGCYDVAFGKNHYFIYLFVQAIAFFIAGFGYIGTFVPNS
;
A
#
# COMPACT_ATOMS: atom_id res chain seq x y z
N MET A 1 -58.02 40.21 -7.76
CA MET A 1 -57.01 39.54 -6.89
C MET A 1 -56.81 38.15 -7.48
N ASP A 2 -55.97 38.06 -8.49
CA ASP A 2 -55.65 36.78 -9.14
C ASP A 2 -54.29 36.30 -8.63
N ARG A 3 -54.30 35.14 -7.96
CA ARG A 3 -53.09 34.45 -7.51
C ARG A 3 -52.40 33.83 -8.72
N LEU A 4 -51.27 34.40 -9.12
CA LEU A 4 -50.31 33.77 -10.03
C LEU A 4 -49.66 32.56 -9.35
N SER A 5 -50.02 31.36 -9.82
CA SER A 5 -49.30 30.12 -9.57
C SER A 5 -48.01 30.13 -10.38
N SER A 6 -46.86 30.22 -9.72
CA SER A 6 -45.55 30.05 -10.33
C SER A 6 -45.28 28.57 -10.59
N THR A 7 -45.87 28.01 -11.64
CA THR A 7 -45.52 26.69 -12.15
C THR A 7 -44.30 26.84 -13.05
N THR A 8 -43.18 26.28 -12.62
CA THR A 8 -41.93 26.20 -13.37
C THR A 8 -42.13 25.52 -14.72
N LEU A 9 -42.20 26.31 -15.79
CA LEU A 9 -42.15 25.88 -17.19
C LEU A 9 -40.72 25.46 -17.53
N ILE A 10 -40.39 24.20 -17.29
CA ILE A 10 -39.35 23.53 -18.08
C ILE A 10 -40.06 23.08 -19.37
N PRO A 11 -39.61 23.50 -20.57
CA PRO A 11 -40.28 23.12 -21.81
C PRO A 11 -40.29 21.59 -21.99
N ASP A 12 -41.47 21.01 -22.22
CA ASP A 12 -41.66 19.56 -22.41
C ASP A 12 -40.76 18.95 -23.49
N ALA A 13 -40.34 19.74 -24.49
CA ALA A 13 -39.39 19.34 -25.51
C ALA A 13 -37.98 19.03 -24.95
N ILE A 14 -37.54 19.75 -23.91
CA ILE A 14 -36.26 19.50 -23.24
C ILE A 14 -36.36 18.28 -22.32
N SER A 15 -37.53 18.05 -21.72
CA SER A 15 -37.82 16.82 -20.95
C SER A 15 -37.81 15.59 -21.84
N GLY A 16 -38.55 15.62 -22.96
CA GLY A 16 -38.63 14.51 -23.91
C GLY A 16 -37.29 14.17 -24.56
N ALA A 17 -36.49 15.18 -24.93
CA ALA A 17 -35.14 14.95 -25.45
C ALA A 17 -34.19 14.35 -24.40
N ARG A 18 -34.32 14.74 -23.12
CA ARG A 18 -33.53 14.18 -22.01
C ARG A 18 -33.90 12.72 -21.74
N ASP A 19 -35.18 12.38 -21.81
CA ASP A 19 -35.67 11.01 -21.61
C ASP A 19 -35.25 10.09 -22.76
N ASP A 20 -35.29 10.57 -24.00
CA ASP A 20 -34.86 9.81 -25.19
C ASP A 20 -33.34 9.54 -25.16
N ILE A 21 -32.53 10.55 -24.83
CA ILE A 21 -31.08 10.38 -24.64
C ILE A 21 -30.79 9.41 -23.48
N SER A 22 -31.53 9.51 -22.37
CA SER A 22 -31.37 8.61 -21.21
C SER A 22 -31.69 7.16 -21.58
N GLN A 23 -32.77 6.92 -22.32
CA GLN A 23 -33.12 5.59 -22.81
C GLN A 23 -32.07 5.05 -23.79
N GLN A 24 -31.57 5.89 -24.70
CA GLN A 24 -30.55 5.50 -25.66
C GLN A 24 -29.23 5.12 -24.95
N ILE A 25 -28.81 5.89 -23.95
CA ILE A 25 -27.65 5.58 -23.10
C ILE A 25 -27.87 4.27 -22.35
N SER A 26 -29.06 4.06 -21.77
CA SER A 26 -29.39 2.82 -21.07
C SER A 26 -29.34 1.60 -21.99
N MET A 27 -29.83 1.70 -23.22
CA MET A 27 -29.77 0.62 -24.21
C MET A 27 -28.33 0.31 -24.64
N ILE A 28 -27.50 1.33 -24.85
CA ILE A 28 -26.08 1.16 -25.17
C ILE A 28 -25.34 0.54 -23.99
N TRP A 29 -25.62 0.99 -22.77
CA TRP A 29 -25.06 0.44 -21.55
C TRP A 29 -25.37 -1.05 -21.43
N GLU A 30 -26.62 -1.47 -21.58
CA GLU A 30 -26.99 -2.90 -21.50
C GLU A 30 -26.33 -3.74 -22.61
N LYS A 31 -26.22 -3.21 -23.84
CA LYS A 31 -25.52 -3.89 -24.95
C LYS A 31 -24.03 -4.10 -24.70
N ILE A 32 -23.37 -3.20 -23.95
CA ILE A 32 -21.94 -3.30 -23.62
C ILE A 32 -21.73 -4.07 -22.32
N LYS A 33 -22.58 -3.84 -21.32
CA LYS A 33 -22.46 -4.36 -19.96
C LYS A 33 -22.44 -5.88 -19.96
N ALA A 34 -23.46 -6.51 -20.53
CA ALA A 34 -23.63 -7.96 -20.50
C ALA A 34 -22.49 -8.74 -21.19
N PRO A 35 -22.10 -8.44 -22.45
CA PRO A 35 -21.07 -9.23 -23.14
C PRO A 35 -19.63 -8.84 -22.77
N LEU A 36 -19.39 -7.64 -22.24
CA LEU A 36 -18.02 -7.14 -22.02
C LEU A 36 -17.73 -6.82 -20.55
N ILE A 37 -18.50 -5.95 -19.91
CA ILE A 37 -18.18 -5.46 -18.56
C ILE A 37 -18.35 -6.57 -17.52
N VAL A 38 -19.46 -7.32 -17.57
CA VAL A 38 -19.71 -8.43 -16.63
C VAL A 38 -18.60 -9.48 -16.65
N PRO A 39 -18.20 -10.07 -17.80
CA PRO A 39 -17.13 -11.07 -17.81
C PRO A 39 -15.76 -10.51 -17.40
N LEU A 40 -15.42 -9.28 -17.81
CA LEU A 40 -14.18 -8.64 -17.38
C LEU A 40 -14.15 -8.39 -15.88
N LEU A 41 -15.26 -7.94 -15.30
CA LEU A 41 -15.36 -7.70 -13.86
C LEU A 41 -15.35 -9.02 -13.08
N LYS A 42 -16.01 -10.08 -13.56
CA LYS A 42 -15.90 -11.43 -12.98
C LYS A 42 -14.46 -11.94 -12.98
N LEU A 43 -13.74 -11.74 -14.08
CA LEU A 43 -12.32 -12.09 -14.17
C LEU A 43 -11.48 -11.26 -13.17
N ALA A 44 -11.73 -9.95 -13.08
CA ALA A 44 -11.05 -9.08 -12.14
C ALA A 44 -11.30 -9.49 -10.68
N VAL A 45 -12.55 -9.85 -10.34
CA VAL A 45 -12.91 -10.42 -9.03
C VAL A 45 -12.12 -11.71 -8.80
N LEU A 46 -12.14 -12.66 -9.73
CA LEU A 46 -11.41 -13.93 -9.59
C LEU A 46 -9.91 -13.71 -9.33
N LEU A 47 -9.26 -12.81 -10.09
CA LEU A 47 -7.85 -12.47 -9.89
C LEU A 47 -7.61 -11.85 -8.51
N CYS A 48 -8.50 -10.96 -8.05
CA CYS A 48 -8.42 -10.39 -6.71
C CYS A 48 -8.62 -11.44 -5.61
N LEU A 49 -9.50 -12.41 -5.80
CA LEU A 49 -9.73 -13.51 -4.85
C LEU A 49 -8.48 -14.39 -4.73
N ILE A 50 -7.86 -14.76 -5.85
CA ILE A 50 -6.61 -15.54 -5.87
C ILE A 50 -5.51 -14.76 -5.13
N MET A 51 -5.29 -13.50 -5.49
CA MET A 51 -4.30 -12.65 -4.84
C MET A 51 -4.56 -12.45 -3.34
N SER A 52 -5.83 -12.29 -2.95
CA SER A 52 -6.23 -12.15 -1.55
C SER A 52 -5.96 -13.43 -0.76
N LEU A 53 -6.21 -14.60 -1.35
CA LEU A 53 -5.92 -15.89 -0.73
C LEU A 53 -4.40 -16.13 -0.60
N MET A 54 -3.62 -15.76 -1.62
CA MET A 54 -2.15 -15.81 -1.55
C MET A 54 -1.61 -14.96 -0.39
N LEU A 55 -2.08 -13.70 -0.30
CA LEU A 55 -1.70 -12.80 0.79
C LEU A 55 -2.15 -13.34 2.15
N PHE A 56 -3.40 -13.82 2.25
CA PHE A 56 -3.95 -14.37 3.47
C PHE A 56 -3.13 -15.57 3.98
N THR A 57 -2.82 -16.52 3.09
CA THR A 57 -2.03 -17.71 3.42
C THR A 57 -0.66 -17.32 3.96
N GLU A 58 0.02 -16.35 3.32
CA GLU A 58 1.31 -15.84 3.78
C GLU A 58 1.22 -15.17 5.16
N ARG A 59 0.17 -14.37 5.40
CA ARG A 59 -0.05 -13.69 6.70
C ARG A 59 -0.35 -14.68 7.82
N VAL A 60 -1.17 -15.70 7.56
CA VAL A 60 -1.47 -16.77 8.52
C VAL A 60 -0.20 -17.58 8.81
N TYR A 61 0.55 -17.97 7.78
CA TYR A 61 1.83 -18.66 7.95
C TYR A 61 2.79 -17.86 8.84
N MET A 62 2.98 -16.57 8.56
CA MET A 62 3.81 -15.70 9.40
C MET A 62 3.32 -15.62 10.84
N GLY A 63 2.00 -15.48 11.04
CA GLY A 63 1.36 -15.43 12.34
C GLY A 63 1.61 -16.70 13.17
N VAL A 64 1.51 -17.87 12.54
CA VAL A 64 1.81 -19.16 13.18
C VAL A 64 3.30 -19.24 13.54
N VAL A 65 4.20 -18.97 12.58
CA VAL A 65 5.65 -19.08 12.82
C VAL A 65 6.09 -18.11 13.91
N ILE A 66 5.67 -16.85 13.88
CA ILE A 66 6.10 -15.88 14.90
C ILE A 66 5.55 -16.24 16.28
N THR A 67 4.36 -16.83 16.35
CA THR A 67 3.79 -17.32 17.61
C THR A 67 4.64 -18.45 18.17
N LEU A 68 5.02 -19.44 17.34
CA LEU A 68 5.92 -20.52 17.74
C LEU A 68 7.27 -19.99 18.19
N VAL A 69 7.89 -19.09 17.42
CA VAL A 69 9.19 -18.47 17.77
C VAL A 69 9.11 -17.76 19.13
N LYS A 70 8.01 -17.05 19.42
CA LYS A 70 7.82 -16.36 20.70
C LYS A 70 7.56 -17.32 21.86
N LEU A 71 6.81 -18.41 21.62
CA LEU A 71 6.57 -19.45 22.63
C LEU A 71 7.86 -20.19 23.04
N PHE A 72 8.75 -20.46 22.08
CA PHE A 72 9.95 -21.29 22.30
C PHE A 72 11.23 -20.52 22.65
N GLY A 73 11.18 -19.22 22.94
CA GLY A 73 12.36 -18.57 23.54
C GLY A 73 12.59 -17.08 23.30
N ARG A 74 11.62 -16.29 22.84
CA ARG A 74 11.79 -14.83 22.74
C ARG A 74 10.54 -14.07 23.18
N LYS A 75 10.69 -13.27 24.24
CA LYS A 75 9.66 -12.29 24.63
C LYS A 75 9.59 -11.20 23.56
N PRO A 76 8.38 -10.69 23.22
CA PRO A 76 8.26 -9.55 22.32
C PRO A 76 8.89 -8.31 22.95
N GLU A 77 9.94 -7.78 22.34
CA GLU A 77 10.59 -6.56 22.78
C GLU A 77 10.13 -5.34 21.96
N LYS A 78 9.77 -4.26 22.66
CA LYS A 78 9.33 -3.01 22.02
C LYS A 78 10.52 -2.29 21.39
N ARG A 79 10.41 -1.92 20.12
CA ARG A 79 11.35 -1.04 19.43
C ARG A 79 10.91 0.42 19.62
N TYR A 80 11.86 1.32 19.82
CA TYR A 80 11.57 2.75 20.02
C TYR A 80 11.75 3.51 18.71
N LYS A 81 10.67 4.07 18.17
CA LYS A 81 10.73 5.05 17.09
C LYS A 81 10.69 6.45 17.70
N LEU A 82 11.59 7.33 17.25
CA LEU A 82 11.82 8.62 17.89
C LEU A 82 10.57 9.52 17.78
N ASN A 83 9.93 9.51 16.62
CA ASN A 83 8.86 10.44 16.28
C ASN A 83 7.51 9.75 15.99
N ALA A 84 7.28 8.53 16.53
CA ALA A 84 6.01 7.84 16.33
C ALA A 84 4.81 8.70 16.78
N ASN A 85 4.93 9.40 17.91
CA ASN A 85 3.87 10.25 18.47
C ASN A 85 3.83 11.67 17.89
N GLU A 86 4.59 11.97 16.82
CA GLU A 86 4.65 13.32 16.23
C GLU A 86 3.32 13.74 15.59
N CYS A 87 2.70 12.86 14.82
CA CYS A 87 1.36 13.06 14.27
C CYS A 87 0.63 11.73 14.04
N LEU A 88 -0.65 11.80 13.66
CA LEU A 88 -1.45 10.60 13.35
C LEU A 88 -0.80 9.75 12.25
N MET A 89 -0.19 10.38 11.24
CA MET A 89 0.46 9.69 10.14
C MET A 89 1.69 8.90 10.61
N THR A 90 2.54 9.46 11.48
CA THR A 90 3.70 8.73 12.02
C THR A 90 3.27 7.56 12.91
N ARG A 91 2.15 7.69 13.64
CA ARG A 91 1.57 6.56 14.41
C ARG A 91 1.07 5.43 13.49
N MET A 92 0.40 5.78 12.38
CA MET A 92 -0.06 4.78 11.41
C MET A 92 1.12 4.10 10.69
N GLN A 93 2.16 4.86 10.33
CA GLN A 93 3.41 4.30 9.79
C GLN A 93 4.10 3.38 10.79
N GLU A 94 4.04 3.70 12.09
CA GLU A 94 4.59 2.85 13.14
C GLU A 94 3.95 1.46 13.12
N MET A 95 2.62 1.39 13.03
CA MET A 95 1.87 0.13 12.99
C MET A 95 2.34 -0.79 11.86
N SER A 96 2.48 -0.26 10.64
CA SER A 96 2.92 -1.04 9.47
C SER A 96 4.37 -1.49 9.58
N LEU A 97 5.26 -0.60 10.06
CA LEU A 97 6.69 -0.92 10.20
C LEU A 97 6.98 -1.88 11.36
N ASP A 98 6.20 -1.85 12.45
CA ASP A 98 6.39 -2.77 13.55
C ASP A 98 6.08 -4.20 13.14
N TYR A 99 5.02 -4.43 12.36
CA TYR A 99 4.77 -5.74 11.76
C TYR A 99 5.94 -6.17 10.87
N HIS A 100 6.41 -5.29 9.98
CA HIS A 100 7.53 -5.61 9.08
C HIS A 100 8.78 -6.08 9.84
N PHE A 101 9.18 -5.38 10.90
CA PHE A 101 10.38 -5.76 11.65
C PHE A 101 10.15 -6.96 12.59
N THR A 102 9.08 -6.94 13.38
CA THR A 102 8.87 -7.93 14.45
C THR A 102 8.25 -9.24 13.97
N VAL A 103 7.72 -9.27 12.75
CA VAL A 103 7.12 -10.47 12.16
C VAL A 103 7.87 -10.84 10.90
N GLU A 104 7.88 -9.99 9.86
CA GLU A 104 8.41 -10.40 8.55
C GLU A 104 9.91 -10.71 8.58
N GLN A 105 10.73 -9.84 9.20
CA GLN A 105 12.18 -10.08 9.27
C GLN A 105 12.53 -11.23 10.21
N GLU A 106 11.85 -11.35 11.36
CA GLU A 106 12.12 -12.42 12.32
C GLU A 106 11.74 -13.79 11.75
N VAL A 107 10.55 -13.93 11.15
CA VAL A 107 10.11 -15.16 10.45
C VAL A 107 11.05 -15.50 9.29
N GLY A 108 11.46 -14.51 8.50
CA GLY A 108 12.41 -14.72 7.42
C GLY A 108 13.76 -15.24 7.92
N SER A 109 14.26 -14.67 9.01
CA SER A 109 15.52 -15.10 9.63
C SER A 109 15.41 -16.50 10.23
N SER A 110 14.36 -16.79 11.01
CA SER A 110 14.22 -18.08 11.71
C SER A 110 14.00 -19.25 10.76
N THR A 111 13.19 -19.06 9.70
CA THR A 111 12.75 -20.18 8.87
C THR A 111 13.59 -20.33 7.60
N TYR A 112 14.11 -19.23 7.07
CA TYR A 112 14.83 -19.23 5.80
C TYR A 112 16.25 -18.70 5.91
N ALA A 113 16.69 -18.22 7.08
CA ALA A 113 17.94 -17.49 7.24
C ALA A 113 18.07 -16.33 6.22
N PHE A 114 16.97 -15.64 5.93
CA PHE A 114 16.93 -14.53 4.98
C PHE A 114 15.81 -13.54 5.25
N PHE A 115 16.15 -12.27 5.14
CA PHE A 115 15.21 -11.17 4.99
C PHE A 115 15.87 -10.11 4.10
N GLY A 116 15.07 -9.25 3.49
CA GLY A 116 15.60 -8.10 2.74
C GLY A 116 16.29 -7.13 3.71
N PHE A 117 17.53 -6.76 3.41
CA PHE A 117 18.24 -5.75 4.20
C PHE A 117 17.62 -4.37 3.93
N ASN A 118 17.40 -3.58 4.98
CA ASN A 118 16.69 -2.29 4.93
C ASN A 118 17.66 -1.09 4.96
N GLY A 119 18.88 -1.28 4.45
CA GLY A 119 19.88 -0.23 4.27
C GLY A 119 20.56 0.31 5.54
N THR A 120 20.03 0.01 6.72
CA THR A 120 20.52 0.52 8.00
C THR A 120 20.38 -0.52 9.12
N ALA A 121 21.01 -0.26 10.27
CA ALA A 121 20.88 -1.07 11.50
C ALA A 121 21.21 -2.56 11.30
N GLY A 122 22.26 -2.87 10.52
CA GLY A 122 22.81 -4.21 10.40
C GLY A 122 24.30 -4.20 10.15
N VAL A 123 24.92 -5.36 10.37
CA VAL A 123 26.36 -5.58 10.25
C VAL A 123 26.59 -6.62 9.17
N TRP A 124 27.53 -6.33 8.26
CA TRP A 124 27.92 -7.22 7.20
C TRP A 124 29.29 -7.82 7.48
N ARG A 125 29.43 -9.12 7.25
CA ARG A 125 30.75 -9.76 7.19
C ARG A 125 31.40 -9.32 5.87
N ILE A 126 32.63 -8.79 5.91
CA ILE A 126 33.33 -8.31 4.70
C ILE A 126 33.42 -9.40 3.63
N ALA A 127 33.68 -10.64 4.04
CA ALA A 127 33.69 -11.80 3.14
C ALA A 127 32.35 -11.97 2.37
N ALA A 128 31.21 -11.75 3.03
CA ALA A 128 29.90 -11.86 2.40
C ALA A 128 29.66 -10.77 1.35
N LEU A 129 30.12 -9.53 1.62
CA LEU A 129 30.06 -8.43 0.66
C LEU A 129 30.90 -8.76 -0.58
N ASN A 130 32.14 -9.21 -0.37
CA ASN A 130 33.06 -9.54 -1.46
C ASN A 130 32.54 -10.70 -2.30
N GLU A 131 32.08 -11.79 -1.68
CA GLU A 131 31.51 -12.94 -2.41
C GLU A 131 30.21 -12.60 -3.17
N ALA A 132 29.40 -11.68 -2.65
CA ALA A 132 28.20 -11.23 -3.33
C ALA A 132 28.51 -10.29 -4.51
N GLY A 133 29.74 -9.77 -4.61
CA GLY A 133 30.15 -8.81 -5.64
C GLY A 133 29.85 -7.36 -5.28
N GLY A 134 29.82 -7.02 -3.99
CA GLY A 134 29.67 -5.65 -3.49
C GLY A 134 28.30 -5.02 -3.75
N TRP A 135 28.26 -3.69 -3.67
CA TRP A 135 27.09 -2.88 -3.96
C TRP A 135 26.93 -2.69 -5.46
N LYS A 136 25.70 -2.78 -5.98
CA LYS A 136 25.38 -2.55 -7.39
C LYS A 136 24.32 -1.48 -7.50
N ASP A 137 24.46 -0.61 -8.49
CA ASP A 137 23.61 0.55 -8.77
C ASP A 137 22.40 0.25 -9.65
N ARG A 138 22.21 -1.03 -10.03
CA ARG A 138 21.15 -1.45 -10.97
C ARG A 138 19.71 -1.22 -10.49
N THR A 139 19.48 -0.85 -9.25
CA THR A 139 18.16 -0.57 -8.69
C THR A 139 18.28 0.40 -7.51
N THR A 140 17.18 1.06 -7.15
CA THR A 140 17.08 1.99 -6.00
C THR A 140 17.03 1.29 -4.64
N VAL A 141 17.13 -0.04 -4.63
CA VAL A 141 17.18 -0.92 -3.45
C VAL A 141 18.44 -1.80 -3.51
N GLU A 142 19.60 -1.15 -3.62
CA GLU A 142 20.92 -1.79 -3.68
C GLU A 142 21.21 -2.69 -2.48
N ASP A 143 20.65 -2.33 -1.32
CA ASP A 143 20.65 -3.09 -0.07
C ASP A 143 19.92 -4.43 -0.19
N MET A 144 18.75 -4.43 -0.82
CA MET A 144 17.96 -5.61 -1.08
C MET A 144 18.60 -6.48 -2.16
N ASP A 145 19.16 -5.90 -3.22
CA ASP A 145 19.91 -6.63 -4.25
C ASP A 145 21.10 -7.38 -3.64
N LEU A 146 21.88 -6.68 -2.81
CA LEU A 146 22.98 -7.30 -2.06
C LEU A 146 22.48 -8.42 -1.14
N ALA A 147 21.38 -8.22 -0.42
CA ALA A 147 20.79 -9.24 0.44
C ALA A 147 20.40 -10.51 -0.32
N VAL A 148 19.73 -10.35 -1.47
CA VAL A 148 19.34 -11.48 -2.33
C VAL A 148 20.59 -12.18 -2.86
N ARG A 149 21.57 -11.45 -3.41
CA ARG A 149 22.81 -12.02 -3.93
C ARG A 149 23.60 -12.78 -2.88
N ALA A 150 23.82 -12.20 -1.70
CA ALA A 150 24.49 -12.87 -0.60
C ALA A 150 23.73 -14.13 -0.16
N SER A 151 22.41 -14.07 -0.09
CA SER A 151 21.59 -15.25 0.20
C SER A 151 21.72 -16.34 -0.87
N LEU A 152 21.84 -15.98 -2.15
CA LEU A 152 22.08 -16.91 -3.26
C LEU A 152 23.50 -17.49 -3.25
N LYS A 153 24.41 -16.89 -2.49
CA LYS A 153 25.74 -17.42 -2.15
C LYS A 153 25.72 -18.26 -0.86
N GLY A 154 24.55 -18.52 -0.27
CA GLY A 154 24.41 -19.35 0.92
C GLY A 154 24.69 -18.63 2.25
N TRP A 155 24.89 -17.31 2.23
CA TRP A 155 25.01 -16.53 3.46
C TRP A 155 23.68 -16.49 4.22
N LYS A 156 23.79 -16.56 5.54
CA LYS A 156 22.65 -16.61 6.47
C LYS A 156 22.45 -15.25 7.13
N PHE A 157 21.20 -14.81 7.19
CA PHE A 157 20.80 -13.53 7.79
C PHE A 157 20.16 -13.80 9.15
N LEU A 158 20.75 -13.20 10.20
CA LEU A 158 20.28 -13.30 11.57
C LEU A 158 19.58 -12.00 11.98
N TYR A 159 18.31 -12.11 12.39
CA TYR A 159 17.56 -11.00 12.98
C TYR A 159 17.66 -11.06 14.51
N LEU A 160 18.15 -9.96 15.10
CA LEU A 160 18.33 -9.80 16.54
C LEU A 160 17.27 -8.85 17.09
N GLY A 161 16.11 -9.39 17.49
CA GLY A 161 15.00 -8.60 18.02
C GLY A 161 15.28 -7.90 19.37
N SER A 162 16.30 -8.33 20.10
CA SER A 162 16.74 -7.72 21.36
C SER A 162 17.54 -6.41 21.16
N LEU A 163 18.09 -6.18 19.97
CA LEU A 163 18.88 -4.99 19.68
C LEU A 163 18.01 -3.90 19.06
N LYS A 164 18.00 -2.74 19.72
CA LYS A 164 17.14 -1.61 19.36
C LYS A 164 17.97 -0.48 18.79
N VAL A 165 17.49 0.04 17.68
CA VAL A 165 18.05 1.24 17.04
C VAL A 165 16.91 2.24 16.89
N LYS A 166 17.17 3.49 17.29
CA LYS A 166 16.24 4.60 17.09
C LYS A 166 16.09 4.83 15.59
N ASN A 167 14.85 4.86 15.11
CA ASN A 167 14.54 5.20 13.73
C ASN A 167 13.56 6.37 13.70
N GLU A 168 13.62 7.11 12.61
CA GLU A 168 12.82 8.29 12.35
C GLU A 168 11.95 8.05 11.11
N LEU A 169 10.66 8.30 11.28
CA LEU A 169 9.63 8.18 10.26
C LEU A 169 9.50 9.48 9.49
N PRO A 170 9.15 9.44 8.19
CA PRO A 170 8.76 10.63 7.44
C PRO A 170 7.61 11.38 8.12
N SER A 171 7.87 12.63 8.52
CA SER A 171 6.87 13.49 9.19
C SER A 171 5.92 14.19 8.22
N THR A 172 6.28 14.27 6.93
CA THR A 172 5.44 14.89 5.89
C THR A 172 4.90 13.85 4.91
N PHE A 173 3.67 14.08 4.41
CA PHE A 173 3.05 13.17 3.46
C PHE A 173 3.83 13.08 2.15
N LYS A 174 4.40 14.20 1.70
CA LYS A 174 5.29 14.26 0.53
C LYS A 174 6.50 13.33 0.71
N ALA A 175 7.25 13.45 1.81
CA ALA A 175 8.41 12.61 2.09
C ALA A 175 8.03 11.13 2.20
N TYR A 176 6.90 10.83 2.84
CA TYR A 176 6.38 9.47 2.95
C TYR A 176 6.03 8.86 1.59
N ARG A 177 5.39 9.62 0.69
CA ARG A 177 5.09 9.16 -0.68
C ARG A 177 6.34 8.82 -1.48
N TYR A 178 7.39 9.64 -1.41
CA TYR A 178 8.66 9.34 -2.09
C TYR A 178 9.32 8.09 -1.51
N GLN A 179 9.29 7.91 -0.19
CA GLN A 179 9.79 6.70 0.44
C GLN A 179 9.02 5.46 -0.04
N GLN A 180 7.69 5.50 -0.01
CA GLN A 180 6.83 4.39 -0.40
C GLN A 180 6.94 4.06 -1.90
N HIS A 181 7.15 5.08 -2.74
CA HIS A 181 7.45 4.88 -4.15
C HIS A 181 8.73 4.05 -4.32
N ARG A 182 9.86 4.46 -3.70
CA ARG A 182 11.12 3.71 -3.78
C ARG A 182 10.98 2.29 -3.24
N TRP A 183 10.32 2.14 -2.08
CA TRP A 183 10.14 0.84 -1.41
C TRP A 183 9.18 -0.12 -2.11
N SER A 184 8.41 0.36 -3.11
CA SER A 184 7.53 -0.49 -3.92
C SER A 184 8.08 -0.69 -5.33
N CYS A 185 8.57 0.39 -5.95
CA CYS A 185 9.14 0.37 -7.29
C CYS A 185 10.45 -0.40 -7.34
N GLY A 186 11.36 -0.13 -6.39
CA GLY A 186 12.68 -0.77 -6.34
C GLY A 186 12.60 -2.29 -6.28
N PRO A 187 11.88 -2.89 -5.31
CA PRO A 187 11.75 -4.35 -5.22
C PRO A 187 11.08 -5.00 -6.44
N ALA A 188 10.10 -4.32 -7.04
CA ALA A 188 9.44 -4.80 -8.25
C ALA A 188 10.40 -4.82 -9.46
N ASN A 189 11.20 -3.75 -9.63
CA ASN A 189 12.24 -3.70 -10.66
C ASN A 189 13.36 -4.72 -10.40
N LEU A 190 13.79 -4.85 -9.15
CA LEU A 190 14.78 -5.84 -8.75
C LEU A 190 14.31 -7.26 -9.03
N PHE A 191 13.05 -7.59 -8.74
CA PHE A 191 12.49 -8.90 -9.04
C PHE A 191 12.62 -9.25 -10.52
N ARG A 192 12.20 -8.33 -11.41
CA ARG A 192 12.33 -8.51 -12.86
C ARG A 192 13.77 -8.78 -13.28
N LYS A 193 14.74 -8.05 -12.70
CA LYS A 193 16.17 -8.19 -13.02
C LYS A 193 16.80 -9.47 -12.46
N MET A 194 16.34 -9.93 -11.30
CA MET A 194 16.97 -11.04 -10.56
C MET A 194 16.28 -12.39 -10.74
N VAL A 195 15.05 -12.46 -11.27
CA VAL A 195 14.28 -13.71 -11.31
C VAL A 195 15.04 -14.85 -11.99
N MET A 196 15.69 -14.57 -13.13
CA MET A 196 16.50 -15.57 -13.83
C MET A 196 17.76 -15.97 -13.06
N GLU A 197 18.43 -15.00 -12.40
CA GLU A 197 19.59 -15.27 -11.53
C GLU A 197 19.18 -16.19 -10.35
N ILE A 198 17.98 -16.01 -9.80
CA ILE A 198 17.46 -16.83 -8.68
C ILE A 198 17.13 -18.25 -9.17
N VAL A 199 16.41 -18.39 -10.29
CA VAL A 199 15.98 -19.69 -10.83
C VAL A 199 17.17 -20.56 -11.20
N THR A 200 18.15 -19.98 -11.91
CA THR A 200 19.33 -20.70 -12.44
C THR A 200 20.41 -20.97 -11.39
N ASN A 201 20.34 -20.37 -10.20
CA ASN A 201 21.34 -20.55 -9.15
C ASN A 201 21.47 -22.02 -8.72
N LYS A 202 22.68 -22.60 -8.76
CA LYS A 202 22.87 -24.01 -8.35
C LYS A 202 23.31 -24.20 -6.89
N ARG A 203 23.58 -23.12 -6.16
CA ARG A 203 24.20 -23.15 -4.83
C ARG A 203 23.17 -23.27 -3.71
N VAL A 204 21.96 -22.71 -3.88
CA VAL A 204 20.88 -22.78 -2.88
C VAL A 204 19.81 -23.80 -3.25
N THR A 205 19.11 -24.29 -2.23
CA THR A 205 18.04 -25.28 -2.38
C THR A 205 16.85 -24.73 -3.18
N THR A 206 16.11 -25.62 -3.86
CA THR A 206 14.89 -25.25 -4.59
C THR A 206 13.86 -24.59 -3.67
N TRP A 207 13.73 -25.05 -2.42
CA TRP A 207 12.85 -24.44 -1.42
C TRP A 207 13.21 -22.97 -1.12
N LYS A 208 14.50 -22.67 -0.99
CA LYS A 208 14.97 -21.31 -0.80
C LYS A 208 14.62 -20.42 -2.01
N LYS A 209 14.80 -20.93 -3.23
CA LYS A 209 14.41 -20.20 -4.45
C LYS A 209 12.92 -19.93 -4.48
N ALA A 210 12.10 -20.95 -4.18
CA ALA A 210 10.65 -20.83 -4.11
C ALA A 210 10.24 -19.75 -3.10
N HIS A 211 10.83 -19.75 -1.90
CA HIS A 211 10.57 -18.70 -0.92
C HIS A 211 10.95 -17.30 -1.42
N VAL A 212 12.13 -17.13 -2.03
CA VAL A 212 12.58 -15.81 -2.52
C VAL A 212 11.69 -15.31 -3.66
N ILE A 213 11.32 -16.17 -4.60
CA ILE A 213 10.48 -15.80 -5.75
C ILE A 213 9.03 -15.57 -5.31
N TYR A 214 8.42 -16.57 -4.69
CA TYR A 214 6.99 -16.58 -4.36
C TYR A 214 6.70 -15.69 -3.15
N SER A 215 7.19 -16.05 -1.96
CA SER A 215 6.85 -15.32 -0.74
C SER A 215 7.50 -13.94 -0.69
N PHE A 216 8.81 -13.83 -0.96
CA PHE A 216 9.54 -12.58 -0.79
C PHE A 216 9.25 -11.54 -1.86
N PHE A 217 9.34 -11.87 -3.16
CA PHE A 217 9.07 -10.91 -4.21
C PHE A 217 7.59 -10.87 -4.62
N LEU A 218 7.02 -11.99 -5.05
CA LEU A 218 5.68 -12.00 -5.62
C LEU A 218 4.61 -11.63 -4.60
N VAL A 219 4.47 -12.36 -3.49
CA VAL A 219 3.41 -12.11 -2.51
C VAL A 219 3.64 -10.79 -1.76
N ARG A 220 4.82 -10.63 -1.13
CA ARG A 220 5.08 -9.48 -0.23
C ARG A 220 5.33 -8.15 -0.94
N LYS A 221 5.94 -8.15 -2.14
CA LYS A 221 6.34 -6.88 -2.81
C LYS A 221 5.48 -6.54 -4.02
N ILE A 222 4.75 -7.49 -4.60
CA ILE A 222 3.90 -7.25 -5.78
C ILE A 222 2.43 -7.40 -5.41
N VAL A 223 1.99 -8.61 -5.05
CA VAL A 223 0.58 -8.93 -4.79
C VAL A 223 0.03 -8.08 -3.65
N ALA A 224 0.73 -7.98 -2.52
CA ALA A 224 0.29 -7.19 -1.37
C ALA A 224 0.00 -5.72 -1.71
N HIS A 225 0.80 -5.13 -2.61
CA HIS A 225 0.60 -3.75 -3.03
C HIS A 225 -0.58 -3.63 -4.00
N ILE A 226 -0.65 -4.51 -5.00
CA ILE A 226 -1.65 -4.46 -6.07
C ILE A 226 -3.05 -4.80 -5.53
N VAL A 227 -3.20 -5.93 -4.83
CA VAL A 227 -4.52 -6.44 -4.43
C VAL A 227 -5.23 -5.47 -3.49
N THR A 228 -4.51 -4.82 -2.58
CA THR A 228 -5.10 -3.89 -1.63
C THR A 228 -5.79 -2.73 -2.36
N PHE A 229 -5.14 -2.13 -3.35
CA PHE A 229 -5.75 -1.05 -4.12
C PHE A 229 -6.82 -1.56 -5.08
N VAL A 230 -6.47 -2.55 -5.91
CA VAL A 230 -7.34 -3.02 -6.99
C VAL A 230 -8.62 -3.63 -6.42
N PHE A 231 -8.54 -4.43 -5.36
CA PHE A 231 -9.73 -5.07 -4.80
C PHE A 231 -10.61 -4.05 -4.07
N TYR A 232 -10.06 -3.28 -3.13
CA TYR A 232 -10.86 -2.45 -2.22
C TYR A 232 -11.22 -1.06 -2.77
N CYS A 233 -10.48 -0.53 -3.74
CA CYS A 233 -10.69 0.80 -4.29
C CYS A 233 -11.14 0.81 -5.76
N VAL A 234 -11.13 -0.33 -6.45
CA VAL A 234 -11.52 -0.42 -7.87
C VAL A 234 -12.58 -1.51 -8.09
N VAL A 235 -12.27 -2.77 -7.82
CA VAL A 235 -13.14 -3.91 -8.13
C VAL A 235 -14.39 -3.94 -7.24
N LEU A 236 -14.24 -3.84 -5.92
CA LEU A 236 -15.37 -3.84 -5.00
C LEU A 236 -16.35 -2.67 -5.29
N PRO A 237 -15.89 -1.41 -5.44
CA PRO A 237 -16.77 -0.33 -5.89
C PRO A 237 -17.38 -0.57 -7.28
N ALA A 238 -16.65 -1.14 -8.23
CA ALA A 238 -17.21 -1.45 -9.55
C ALA A 238 -18.34 -2.50 -9.50
N THR A 239 -18.28 -3.46 -8.58
CA THR A 239 -19.36 -4.45 -8.39
C THR A 239 -20.67 -3.84 -7.90
N VAL A 240 -20.62 -2.67 -7.25
CA VAL A 240 -21.84 -1.93 -6.89
C VAL A 240 -22.58 -1.44 -8.14
N LEU A 241 -21.85 -1.04 -9.18
CA LEU A 241 -22.42 -0.56 -10.45
C LEU A 241 -22.91 -1.72 -11.35
N VAL A 242 -22.50 -2.95 -11.05
CA VAL A 242 -22.75 -4.16 -11.84
C VAL A 242 -23.21 -5.28 -10.91
N PRO A 243 -24.48 -5.26 -10.47
CA PRO A 243 -24.99 -6.18 -9.44
C PRO A 243 -24.99 -7.65 -9.86
N GLU A 244 -24.79 -7.96 -11.15
CA GLU A 244 -24.63 -9.33 -11.67
C GLU A 244 -23.31 -9.98 -11.24
N VAL A 245 -22.37 -9.20 -10.69
CA VAL A 245 -21.09 -9.68 -10.19
C VAL A 245 -21.04 -9.55 -8.68
N GLU A 246 -21.21 -10.67 -7.99
CA GLU A 246 -21.15 -10.70 -6.54
C GLU A 246 -19.73 -11.00 -6.04
N VAL A 247 -19.31 -10.28 -5.01
CA VAL A 247 -18.08 -10.56 -4.28
C VAL A 247 -18.41 -11.35 -3.02
N PRO A 248 -17.76 -12.51 -2.78
CA PRO A 248 -18.07 -13.32 -1.62
C PRO A 248 -17.63 -12.62 -0.31
N LYS A 249 -18.50 -12.68 0.72
CA LYS A 249 -18.27 -12.03 2.03
C LYS A 249 -16.98 -12.47 2.72
N TRP A 250 -16.57 -13.73 2.55
CA TRP A 250 -15.32 -14.22 3.14
C TRP A 250 -14.10 -13.46 2.63
N ALA A 251 -14.12 -13.04 1.36
CA ALA A 251 -13.02 -12.29 0.76
C ALA A 251 -13.08 -10.80 1.11
N ALA A 252 -14.27 -10.20 1.03
CA ALA A 252 -14.45 -8.76 1.26
C ALA A 252 -14.37 -8.37 2.75
N VAL A 253 -14.71 -9.28 3.67
CA VAL A 253 -14.82 -8.98 5.11
C VAL A 253 -13.90 -9.85 5.96
N TYR A 254 -13.97 -11.18 5.85
CA TYR A 254 -13.27 -12.05 6.81
C TYR A 254 -11.75 -12.04 6.62
N ILE A 255 -11.27 -12.20 5.39
CA ILE A 255 -9.83 -12.11 5.07
C ILE A 255 -9.20 -10.81 5.57
N PRO A 256 -9.67 -9.61 5.18
CA PRO A 256 -9.06 -8.36 5.63
C PRO A 256 -9.19 -8.15 7.13
N SER A 257 -10.28 -8.60 7.75
CA SER A 257 -10.43 -8.52 9.22
C SER A 257 -9.36 -9.33 9.93
N VAL A 258 -9.13 -10.58 9.51
CA VAL A 258 -8.09 -11.44 10.10
C VAL A 258 -6.70 -10.86 9.83
N ILE A 259 -6.39 -10.42 8.60
CA ILE A 259 -5.09 -9.80 8.29
C ILE A 259 -4.86 -8.55 9.14
N THR A 260 -5.89 -7.71 9.30
CA THR A 260 -5.81 -6.51 10.13
C THR A 260 -5.55 -6.85 11.59
N ILE A 261 -6.25 -7.84 12.14
CA ILE A 261 -6.04 -8.30 13.52
C ILE A 261 -4.61 -8.82 13.70
N LEU A 262 -4.13 -9.67 12.77
CA LEU A 262 -2.76 -10.19 12.80
C LEU A 262 -1.71 -9.08 12.80
N ASN A 263 -1.95 -8.01 12.03
CA ASN A 263 -1.07 -6.84 12.01
C ASN A 263 -1.14 -6.05 13.33
N ALA A 264 -2.35 -5.86 13.87
CA ALA A 264 -2.58 -5.02 15.04
C ALA A 264 -2.04 -5.64 16.35
N ILE A 265 -1.89 -6.97 16.42
CA ILE A 265 -1.22 -7.66 17.55
C ILE A 265 0.21 -7.16 17.75
N GLY A 266 0.90 -6.70 16.70
CA GLY A 266 2.24 -6.12 16.80
C GLY A 266 2.26 -4.77 17.54
N THR A 267 1.13 -4.05 17.59
CA THR A 267 1.03 -2.69 18.15
C THR A 267 -0.26 -2.49 18.96
N PRO A 268 -0.45 -3.23 20.08
CA PRO A 268 -1.71 -3.21 20.84
C PRO A 268 -2.10 -1.82 21.36
N ARG A 269 -1.12 -0.95 21.61
CA ARG A 269 -1.35 0.43 22.06
C ARG A 269 -2.09 1.29 21.03
N SER A 270 -1.97 0.94 19.74
CA SER A 270 -2.53 1.70 18.62
C SER A 270 -3.81 1.07 18.07
N LEU A 271 -4.42 0.11 18.77
CA LEU A 271 -5.68 -0.53 18.36
C LEU A 271 -6.83 0.46 18.13
N HIS A 272 -6.89 1.54 18.92
CA HIS A 272 -7.87 2.62 18.74
C HIS A 272 -7.74 3.36 17.39
N LEU A 273 -6.62 3.20 16.67
CA LEU A 273 -6.36 3.82 15.38
C LEU A 273 -6.63 2.89 14.19
N LEU A 274 -7.11 1.67 14.42
CA LEU A 274 -7.26 0.63 13.39
C LEU A 274 -8.05 1.11 12.16
N VAL A 275 -9.17 1.78 12.38
CA VAL A 275 -10.02 2.29 11.29
C VAL A 275 -9.27 3.33 10.46
N PHE A 276 -8.63 4.31 11.10
CA PHE A 276 -7.82 5.30 10.40
C PHE A 276 -6.66 4.66 9.64
N TRP A 277 -6.03 3.66 10.23
CA TRP A 277 -4.94 2.90 9.62
C TRP A 277 -5.41 2.17 8.36
N ILE A 278 -6.54 1.46 8.38
CA ILE A 278 -7.10 0.80 7.19
C ILE A 278 -7.35 1.81 6.06
N LEU A 279 -8.02 2.92 6.38
CA LEU A 279 -8.36 3.95 5.39
C LEU A 279 -7.10 4.57 4.78
N PHE A 280 -6.10 4.85 5.63
CA PHE A 280 -4.82 5.38 5.20
C PHE A 280 -4.02 4.38 4.36
N GLU A 281 -3.98 3.11 4.75
CA GLU A 281 -3.31 2.05 3.98
C GLU A 281 -3.97 1.85 2.61
N ASN A 282 -5.28 2.02 2.49
CA ASN A 282 -5.99 2.01 1.20
C ASN A 282 -5.60 3.21 0.33
N VAL A 283 -5.45 4.42 0.88
CA VAL A 283 -4.89 5.57 0.15
C VAL A 283 -3.45 5.28 -0.29
N MET A 284 -2.62 4.77 0.60
CA MET A 284 -1.22 4.47 0.29
C MET A 284 -1.06 3.31 -0.70
N SER A 285 -2.02 2.39 -0.75
CA SER A 285 -2.03 1.30 -1.72
C SER A 285 -2.09 1.79 -3.17
N LEU A 286 -2.74 2.93 -3.45
CA LEU A 286 -2.69 3.58 -4.77
C LEU A 286 -1.25 3.91 -5.16
N HIS A 287 -0.51 4.56 -4.26
CA HIS A 287 0.88 4.94 -4.52
C HIS A 287 1.80 3.74 -4.70
N ARG A 288 1.63 2.72 -3.85
CA ARG A 288 2.42 1.47 -3.92
C ARG A 288 2.09 0.67 -5.18
N THR A 289 0.82 0.60 -5.58
CA THR A 289 0.38 -0.07 -6.82
C THR A 289 0.98 0.61 -8.04
N LYS A 290 0.85 1.93 -8.14
CA LYS A 290 1.45 2.72 -9.21
C LYS A 290 2.96 2.51 -9.29
N ALA A 291 3.66 2.59 -8.16
CA ALA A 291 5.10 2.39 -8.08
C ALA A 291 5.52 0.96 -8.47
N THR A 292 4.74 -0.05 -8.06
CA THR A 292 4.98 -1.46 -8.41
C THR A 292 4.88 -1.67 -9.93
N PHE A 293 3.84 -1.13 -10.59
CA PHE A 293 3.72 -1.19 -12.05
C PHE A 293 4.87 -0.47 -12.76
N ILE A 294 5.25 0.72 -12.29
CA ILE A 294 6.41 1.46 -12.81
C ILE A 294 7.68 0.59 -12.71
N GLY A 295 7.90 -0.08 -11.57
CA GLY A 295 9.05 -0.95 -11.33
C GLY A 295 9.07 -2.19 -12.25
N LEU A 296 7.93 -2.86 -12.40
CA LEU A 296 7.77 -4.03 -13.26
C LEU A 296 7.95 -3.70 -14.75
N LEU A 297 7.42 -2.56 -15.20
CA LEU A 297 7.47 -2.13 -16.60
C LEU A 297 8.73 -1.33 -16.96
N GLU A 298 9.58 -1.06 -15.97
CA GLU A 298 10.78 -0.22 -16.14
C GLU A 298 10.47 1.18 -16.74
N ALA A 299 9.35 1.77 -16.33
CA ALA A 299 8.91 3.10 -16.81
C ALA A 299 9.74 4.27 -16.20
N GLY A 300 9.63 5.47 -16.76
CA GLY A 300 10.62 6.55 -16.58
C GLY A 300 11.01 7.03 -15.16
N ARG A 301 10.30 6.64 -14.09
CA ARG A 301 10.63 7.03 -12.69
C ARG A 301 11.27 5.91 -11.87
N VAL A 302 11.68 4.80 -12.48
CA VAL A 302 12.22 3.62 -11.74
C VAL A 302 13.48 3.92 -10.95
N ASN A 303 14.38 4.70 -11.53
CA ASN A 303 15.69 5.03 -10.93
C ASN A 303 15.65 6.35 -10.15
N GLU A 304 14.48 6.96 -9.96
CA GLU A 304 14.38 8.23 -9.27
C GLU A 304 14.63 8.05 -7.76
N TRP A 305 15.77 8.54 -7.31
CA TRP A 305 16.15 8.54 -5.90
C TRP A 305 15.99 9.96 -5.34
N VAL A 306 14.78 10.26 -4.84
CA VAL A 306 14.55 11.48 -4.05
C VAL A 306 14.84 11.16 -2.59
N VAL A 307 15.79 11.90 -1.99
CA VAL A 307 16.10 11.80 -0.56
C VAL A 307 14.81 12.00 0.24
N THR A 308 14.52 11.06 1.12
CA THR A 308 13.44 11.24 2.09
C THR A 308 13.93 12.18 3.17
N GLU A 309 13.50 13.44 3.11
CA GLU A 309 13.80 14.43 4.14
C GLU A 309 13.31 13.94 5.51
N LYS A 310 14.22 13.96 6.48
CA LYS A 310 13.97 13.68 7.89
C LYS A 310 14.09 14.98 8.69
N LEU A 311 13.43 15.05 9.84
CA LEU A 311 13.47 16.19 10.76
C LEU A 311 14.92 16.54 11.15
N GLY A 312 15.74 15.52 11.43
CA GLY A 312 17.15 15.71 11.76
C GLY A 312 17.97 16.42 10.66
N ASP A 313 17.66 16.15 9.40
CA ASP A 313 18.32 16.80 8.26
C ASP A 313 17.80 18.22 8.03
N ALA A 314 16.50 18.46 8.26
CA ALA A 314 15.90 19.79 8.22
C ALA A 314 16.45 20.73 9.31
N LEU A 315 16.77 20.19 10.50
CA LEU A 315 17.42 20.93 11.58
C LEU A 315 18.87 21.30 11.24
N LYS A 316 19.63 20.40 10.59
CA LYS A 316 20.97 20.70 10.09
C LYS A 316 20.96 21.76 8.99
N ALA A 317 19.99 21.72 8.08
CA ALA A 317 19.81 22.75 7.05
C ALA A 317 19.41 24.11 7.65
N LYS A 318 18.59 24.13 8.71
CA LYS A 318 18.24 25.35 9.47
C LYS A 318 19.42 25.94 10.25
N ALA A 319 20.36 25.11 10.73
CA ALA A 319 21.53 25.59 11.49
C ALA A 319 22.49 26.48 10.66
N GLY A 320 22.40 26.44 9.31
CA GLY A 320 23.17 27.30 8.41
C GLY A 320 22.37 28.36 7.66
N ALA A 321 21.05 28.49 7.90
CA ALA A 321 20.17 29.34 7.09
C ALA A 321 19.50 30.44 7.93
N LYS A 322 19.47 31.67 7.39
CA LYS A 322 18.68 32.78 7.96
C LYS A 322 17.21 32.40 8.10
N ALA A 323 16.57 32.93 9.15
CA ALA A 323 15.21 32.63 9.60
C ALA A 323 14.20 32.30 8.46
N PRO A 324 13.42 31.22 8.59
CA PRO A 324 12.53 30.79 7.51
C PRO A 324 11.42 31.82 7.32
N LYS A 325 11.35 32.41 6.10
CA LYS A 325 10.13 33.11 5.67
C LYS A 325 8.95 32.14 5.78
N ARG A 326 7.82 32.60 6.35
CA ARG A 326 6.56 31.83 6.48
C ARG A 326 6.29 31.05 5.18
N PRO A 327 5.90 29.76 5.25
CA PRO A 327 5.60 29.01 4.04
C PRO A 327 4.41 29.68 3.35
N ARG A 328 4.64 30.24 2.16
CA ARG A 328 3.55 30.71 1.30
C ARG A 328 2.66 29.50 1.01
N PHE A 329 1.39 29.58 1.40
CA PHE A 329 0.35 28.60 1.08
C PHE A 329 0.18 28.53 -0.45
N LYS A 330 0.96 27.70 -1.13
CA LYS A 330 0.71 27.36 -2.53
C LYS A 330 -0.23 26.17 -2.59
N ILE A 331 -1.53 26.47 -2.63
CA ILE A 331 -2.62 25.49 -2.68
C ILE A 331 -2.43 24.51 -3.85
N GLY A 332 -1.93 24.99 -5.00
CA GLY A 332 -1.74 24.16 -6.20
C GLY A 332 -0.66 23.08 -6.09
N GLU A 333 0.40 23.26 -5.28
CA GLU A 333 1.44 22.24 -5.09
C GLU A 333 1.01 21.10 -4.15
N ARG A 334 -0.15 21.24 -3.48
CA ARG A 334 -0.69 20.28 -2.51
C ARG A 334 -1.83 19.43 -3.03
N ILE A 335 -2.38 19.75 -4.20
CA ILE A 335 -3.49 18.99 -4.78
C ILE A 335 -2.94 17.74 -5.45
N HIS A 336 -3.50 16.60 -5.10
CA HIS A 336 -3.15 15.30 -5.67
C HIS A 336 -4.33 14.74 -6.47
N LEU A 337 -4.25 14.92 -7.79
CA LEU A 337 -5.35 14.64 -8.72
C LEU A 337 -5.76 13.17 -8.76
N LEU A 338 -4.83 12.22 -8.58
CA LEU A 338 -5.15 10.80 -8.60
C LEU A 338 -5.99 10.41 -7.38
N GLU A 339 -5.65 10.95 -6.21
CA GLU A 339 -6.36 10.75 -4.97
C GLU A 339 -7.76 11.39 -5.04
N LEU A 340 -7.86 12.62 -5.58
CA LEU A 340 -9.15 13.25 -5.82
C LEU A 340 -10.02 12.45 -6.79
N GLY A 341 -9.47 12.03 -7.93
CA GLY A 341 -10.19 11.21 -8.92
C GLY A 341 -10.67 9.88 -8.32
N THR A 342 -9.83 9.21 -7.52
CA THR A 342 -10.23 8.00 -6.79
C THR A 342 -11.33 8.31 -5.77
N GLY A 343 -11.22 9.43 -5.04
CA GLY A 343 -12.23 9.88 -4.08
C GLY A 343 -13.58 10.14 -4.75
N PHE A 344 -13.60 10.84 -5.89
CA PHE A 344 -14.82 11.07 -6.68
C PHE A 344 -15.44 9.78 -7.19
N TYR A 345 -14.62 8.86 -7.70
CA TYR A 345 -15.08 7.54 -8.14
C TYR A 345 -15.74 6.75 -7.01
N LEU A 346 -15.11 6.69 -5.84
CA LEU A 346 -15.65 6.01 -4.66
C LEU A 346 -16.93 6.67 -4.15
N PHE A 347 -16.96 8.01 -4.12
CA PHE A 347 -18.14 8.77 -3.73
C PHE A 347 -19.31 8.51 -4.67
N PHE A 348 -19.06 8.50 -5.99
CA PHE A 348 -20.06 8.16 -6.99
C PHE A 348 -20.61 6.74 -6.79
N CYS A 349 -19.74 5.75 -6.60
CA CYS A 349 -20.17 4.38 -6.30
C CYS A 349 -20.98 4.31 -4.99
N GLY A 350 -20.60 5.08 -3.96
CA GLY A 350 -21.34 5.18 -2.70
C GLY A 350 -22.75 5.74 -2.89
N CYS A 351 -22.89 6.84 -3.65
CA CYS A 351 -24.20 7.41 -3.99
C CYS A 351 -25.07 6.41 -4.78
N TYR A 352 -24.46 5.67 -5.71
CA TYR A 352 -25.16 4.62 -6.46
C TYR A 352 -25.64 3.48 -5.54
N ASP A 353 -24.79 3.01 -4.62
CA ASP A 353 -25.16 1.95 -3.67
C ASP A 353 -26.28 2.38 -2.72
N VAL A 354 -26.34 3.66 -2.32
CA VAL A 354 -27.47 4.18 -1.53
C VAL A 354 -28.78 4.14 -2.33
N ALA A 355 -28.73 4.50 -3.60
CA ALA A 355 -29.93 4.59 -4.44
C ALA A 355 -30.43 3.23 -4.93
N PHE A 356 -29.52 2.30 -5.24
CA PHE A 356 -29.83 1.05 -5.95
C PHE A 356 -29.23 -0.21 -5.32
N GLY A 357 -28.34 -0.05 -4.33
CA GLY A 357 -27.57 -1.13 -3.75
C GLY A 357 -28.37 -1.96 -2.74
N LYS A 358 -27.97 -3.23 -2.61
CA LYS A 358 -28.55 -4.19 -1.64
C LYS A 358 -27.62 -4.51 -0.47
N ASN A 359 -26.31 -4.34 -0.67
CA ASN A 359 -25.27 -4.85 0.24
C ASN A 359 -24.74 -3.81 1.24
N HIS A 360 -25.24 -2.57 1.19
CA HIS A 360 -24.89 -1.48 2.11
C HIS A 360 -23.37 -1.18 2.17
N TYR A 361 -22.66 -1.37 1.06
CA TYR A 361 -21.24 -1.03 0.95
C TYR A 361 -20.99 0.49 0.98
N PHE A 362 -22.02 1.32 0.79
CA PHE A 362 -21.92 2.77 0.80
C PHE A 362 -21.22 3.34 2.03
N ILE A 363 -21.36 2.72 3.22
CA ILE A 363 -20.68 3.19 4.43
C ILE A 363 -19.16 3.14 4.24
N TYR A 364 -18.66 1.98 3.80
CA TYR A 364 -17.24 1.82 3.49
C TYR A 364 -16.80 2.78 2.37
N LEU A 365 -17.59 2.88 1.29
CA LEU A 365 -17.26 3.72 0.13
C LEU A 365 -17.18 5.22 0.48
N PHE A 366 -18.12 5.74 1.26
CA PHE A 366 -18.09 7.14 1.68
C PHE A 366 -16.93 7.44 2.63
N VAL A 367 -16.71 6.58 3.62
CA VAL A 367 -15.60 6.79 4.58
C VAL A 367 -14.25 6.69 3.84
N GLN A 368 -14.12 5.76 2.89
CA GLN A 368 -12.92 5.65 2.06
C GLN A 368 -12.76 6.86 1.12
N ALA A 369 -13.85 7.35 0.50
CA ALA A 369 -13.83 8.55 -0.33
C ALA A 369 -13.36 9.78 0.46
N ILE A 370 -13.86 9.96 1.69
CA ILE A 370 -13.42 11.03 2.60
C ILE A 370 -11.91 10.94 2.85
N ALA A 371 -11.37 9.75 3.13
CA ALA A 371 -9.94 9.57 3.33
C ALA A 371 -9.12 9.96 2.07
N PHE A 372 -9.59 9.60 0.88
CA PHE A 372 -8.98 10.00 -0.39
C PHE A 372 -9.06 11.51 -0.64
N PHE A 373 -10.18 12.17 -0.30
CA PHE A 373 -10.28 13.62 -0.40
C PHE A 373 -9.36 14.34 0.58
N ILE A 374 -9.27 13.89 1.84
CA ILE A 374 -8.35 14.45 2.84
C ILE A 374 -6.90 14.37 2.35
N ALA A 375 -6.50 13.22 1.80
CA ALA A 375 -5.18 13.04 1.20
C ALA A 375 -5.02 13.90 -0.07
N GLY A 376 -6.04 13.94 -0.92
CA GLY A 376 -6.05 14.62 -2.21
C GLY A 376 -5.97 16.14 -2.13
N PHE A 377 -6.56 16.76 -1.11
CA PHE A 377 -6.39 18.20 -0.85
C PHE A 377 -5.10 18.53 -0.08
N GLY A 378 -4.31 17.51 0.28
CA GLY A 378 -3.02 17.69 0.95
C GLY A 378 -3.14 18.12 2.40
N TYR A 379 -4.20 17.69 3.11
CA TYR A 379 -4.37 17.96 4.55
C TYR A 379 -3.54 17.03 5.46
N ILE A 380 -2.93 15.96 4.91
CA ILE A 380 -2.13 14.99 5.65
C ILE A 380 -0.67 15.44 5.75
N GLY A 381 -0.06 15.31 6.94
CA GLY A 381 1.39 15.50 7.13
C GLY A 381 1.88 16.91 6.76
N THR A 382 1.09 17.92 7.08
CA THR A 382 1.33 19.35 6.74
C THR A 382 2.16 20.08 7.78
N PHE A 383 2.23 19.56 9.01
CA PHE A 383 2.98 20.15 10.12
C PHE A 383 4.23 19.32 10.38
N VAL A 384 5.38 19.98 10.28
CA VAL A 384 6.59 19.58 10.97
C VAL A 384 6.53 20.36 12.29
N PRO A 385 6.32 19.74 13.47
CA PRO A 385 6.35 20.48 14.71
C PRO A 385 7.73 21.14 14.82
N ASN A 386 7.74 22.46 14.99
CA ASN A 386 8.90 23.12 15.55
C ASN A 386 8.89 22.77 17.03
N SER A 387 9.78 21.90 17.48
CA SER A 387 10.49 21.90 18.77
C SER A 387 10.95 20.49 19.10
#